data_AF-A0A948HS47-F1
#
_entry.id   AF-A0A948HS47-F1
#
_cell.length_a   1.000
_cell.length_b   1.000
_cell.length_c   1.000
_cell.angle_alpha   90.00
_cell.angle_beta   90.00
_cell.angle_gamma   90.00
#
_symmetry.space_group_name_H-M   'P 1'
#
loop_
_entity.id
_entity.type
_entity.pdbx_description
1 polymer ?
#
loop_
_entity_poly.entity_id
_entity_poly.type
_entity_poly.pdbx_seq_one_letter_code
_entity_poly.pdbx_strand_id
1 'polypeptide(L)'
;MRGVKGLLLCALSLFSLAVTAADRPVSFAVDQNELCWRLIEQKASGHCKLNFSFDNIKPVTAFPRSDVIGYAVSSFNDARNSYPTTFQKIEYALQFFYFSLERFPVRDSLNYIRSGDGTIQLSMSVRTSRSSGYSFVLADNESQLRQLVANLQNPHAARATNYYRNIEKLFAD
;
A
#
# COMPACT_ATOMS: atom_id res chain seq x y z
N MET A 1 -8.21 56.79 -43.64
CA MET A 1 -7.75 55.40 -43.77
C MET A 1 -7.14 54.96 -42.44
N ARG A 2 -7.57 53.79 -41.92
CA ARG A 2 -7.01 53.00 -40.79
C ARG A 2 -7.19 53.66 -39.40
N GLY A 3 -8.03 53.15 -38.50
CA GLY A 3 -7.90 51.86 -37.80
C GLY A 3 -6.83 52.03 -36.70
N VAL A 4 -7.10 51.96 -35.40
CA VAL A 4 -7.24 50.71 -34.63
C VAL A 4 -7.93 51.01 -33.29
N LYS A 5 -8.92 50.20 -32.94
CA LYS A 5 -9.52 50.07 -31.60
C LYS A 5 -8.53 49.31 -30.71
N GLY A 6 -8.15 49.87 -29.57
CA GLY A 6 -7.33 49.20 -28.56
C GLY A 6 -8.13 48.97 -27.27
N LEU A 7 -8.98 47.95 -27.28
CA LEU A 7 -9.59 47.38 -26.08
C LEU A 7 -8.47 46.69 -25.29
N LEU A 8 -8.03 47.22 -24.14
CA LEU A 8 -7.16 46.47 -23.24
C LEU A 8 -8.05 45.56 -22.39
N LEU A 9 -8.17 44.30 -22.84
CA LEU A 9 -8.87 43.23 -22.15
C LEU A 9 -8.16 42.88 -20.84
N CYS A 10 -8.97 42.69 -19.80
CA CYS A 10 -8.69 41.92 -18.60
C CYS A 10 -7.98 40.60 -18.91
N ALA A 11 -6.91 40.31 -18.17
CA ALA A 11 -6.54 38.94 -17.83
C ALA A 11 -5.82 38.93 -16.48
N LEU A 12 -6.59 39.08 -15.39
CA LEU A 12 -6.19 38.53 -14.09
C LEU A 12 -6.23 37.01 -14.23
N SER A 13 -5.12 36.40 -14.62
CA SER A 13 -4.92 34.97 -14.49
C SER A 13 -4.63 34.64 -13.02
N LEU A 14 -5.72 34.54 -12.25
CA LEU A 14 -5.78 33.72 -11.04
C LEU A 14 -5.37 32.30 -11.43
N PHE A 15 -4.09 31.97 -11.28
CA PHE A 15 -3.63 30.60 -11.25
C PHE A 15 -4.17 29.96 -9.97
N SER A 16 -5.40 29.47 -10.07
CA SER A 16 -5.97 28.50 -9.14
C SER A 16 -5.14 27.22 -9.23
N LEU A 17 -4.06 27.15 -8.47
CA LEU A 17 -3.38 25.89 -8.14
C LEU A 17 -4.27 25.11 -7.16
N ALA A 18 -5.41 24.64 -7.65
CA ALA A 18 -6.12 23.54 -7.03
C ALA A 18 -5.47 22.24 -7.49
N VAL A 19 -4.25 21.96 -7.00
CA VAL A 19 -3.77 20.57 -6.94
C VAL A 19 -4.48 19.95 -5.75
N THR A 20 -5.75 19.58 -5.93
CA THR A 20 -6.33 18.54 -5.09
C THR A 20 -5.73 17.23 -5.57
N ALA A 21 -4.58 16.85 -5.01
CA ALA A 21 -4.25 15.44 -4.93
C ALA A 21 -5.40 14.82 -4.14
N ALA A 22 -6.32 14.14 -4.82
CA ALA A 22 -7.35 13.37 -4.15
C ALA A 22 -6.65 12.14 -3.54
N ASP A 23 -6.05 12.37 -2.37
CA ASP A 23 -5.56 11.37 -1.43
C ASP A 23 -6.75 10.50 -1.05
N ARG A 24 -6.91 9.39 -1.77
CA ARG A 24 -7.91 8.40 -1.43
C ARG A 24 -7.21 7.25 -0.74
N PRO A 25 -7.42 7.09 0.57
CA PRO A 25 -6.81 6.02 1.32
C PRO A 25 -7.35 4.67 0.88
N VAL A 26 -6.64 3.61 1.26
CA VAL A 26 -7.14 2.25 1.13
C VAL A 26 -8.44 2.13 1.92
N SER A 27 -9.51 1.70 1.25
CA SER A 27 -10.80 1.44 1.90
C SER A 27 -10.90 -0.04 2.23
N PHE A 28 -11.19 -0.37 3.48
CA PHE A 28 -11.53 -1.71 3.91
C PHE A 28 -13.06 -1.80 4.00
N ALA A 29 -13.68 -2.57 3.11
CA ALA A 29 -15.14 -2.72 3.09
C ALA A 29 -15.62 -3.34 4.41
N VAL A 30 -16.38 -2.58 5.21
CA VAL A 30 -16.80 -2.99 6.57
C VAL A 30 -17.57 -4.31 6.52
N ASP A 31 -18.56 -4.41 5.63
CA ASP A 31 -19.44 -5.59 5.54
C ASP A 31 -18.67 -6.85 5.08
N GLN A 32 -17.71 -6.72 4.17
CA GLN A 32 -16.90 -7.86 3.71
C GLN A 32 -15.87 -8.32 4.75
N ASN A 33 -15.54 -7.44 5.69
CA ASN A 33 -14.48 -7.66 6.67
C ASN A 33 -15.02 -7.89 8.09
N GLU A 34 -16.33 -7.86 8.33
CA GLU A 34 -16.94 -7.98 9.65
C GLU A 34 -16.38 -9.17 10.45
N LEU A 35 -16.35 -10.36 9.85
CA LEU A 35 -15.82 -11.56 10.50
C LEU A 35 -14.31 -11.46 10.78
N CYS A 36 -13.56 -10.83 9.88
CA CYS A 36 -12.12 -10.66 10.04
C CYS A 36 -11.80 -9.64 11.14
N TRP A 37 -12.56 -8.55 11.22
CA TRP A 37 -12.46 -7.58 12.31
C TRP A 37 -12.81 -8.19 13.65
N ARG A 38 -13.89 -8.98 13.75
CA ARG A 38 -14.21 -9.72 14.98
C ARG A 38 -13.06 -10.61 15.43
N LEU A 39 -12.43 -11.34 14.51
CA LEU A 39 -11.29 -12.21 14.82
C LEU A 39 -10.10 -11.41 15.38
N ILE A 40 -9.77 -10.27 14.75
CA ILE A 40 -8.69 -9.37 15.19
C ILE A 40 -9.01 -8.74 16.56
N GLU A 41 -10.21 -8.20 16.74
CA GLU A 41 -10.64 -7.52 17.97
C GLU A 41 -10.71 -8.48 19.16
N GLN A 42 -11.24 -9.68 18.94
CA GLN A 42 -11.34 -10.72 19.97
C GLN A 42 -10.01 -11.45 20.21
N LYS A 43 -8.97 -11.16 19.41
CA LYS A 43 -7.67 -11.85 19.46
C LYS A 43 -7.82 -13.38 19.37
N ALA A 44 -8.80 -13.83 18.58
CA ALA A 44 -9.08 -15.24 18.38
C ALA A 44 -8.09 -15.85 17.38
N SER A 45 -7.63 -17.07 17.63
CA SER A 45 -6.80 -17.80 16.68
C SER A 45 -7.56 -18.12 15.41
N GLY A 46 -6.90 -18.02 14.26
CA GLY A 46 -7.50 -18.29 12.96
C GLY A 46 -6.84 -17.52 11.83
N HIS A 47 -7.49 -17.55 10.66
CA HIS A 47 -7.04 -16.84 9.48
C HIS A 47 -8.22 -16.15 8.82
N CYS A 48 -8.00 -14.96 8.27
CA CYS A 48 -9.01 -14.23 7.51
C CYS A 48 -8.39 -13.32 6.46
N LYS A 49 -9.21 -12.88 5.51
CA LYS A 49 -8.82 -11.95 4.46
C LYS A 49 -9.44 -10.59 4.75
N LEU A 50 -8.59 -9.57 4.89
CA LEU A 50 -8.99 -8.17 4.93
C LEU A 50 -9.05 -7.65 3.50
N ASN A 51 -10.25 -7.66 2.92
CA ASN A 51 -10.51 -7.16 1.58
C ASN A 51 -10.36 -5.64 1.57
N PHE A 52 -9.69 -5.13 0.54
CA PHE A 52 -9.49 -3.70 0.38
C PHE A 52 -9.73 -3.27 -1.06
N SER A 53 -10.15 -2.03 -1.21
CA SER A 53 -10.20 -1.32 -2.47
C SER A 53 -9.33 -0.08 -2.40
N PHE A 54 -8.80 0.32 -3.55
CA PHE A 54 -8.02 1.53 -3.69
C PHE A 54 -8.50 2.24 -4.94
N ASP A 55 -8.88 3.51 -4.78
CA ASP A 55 -9.30 4.34 -5.91
C ASP A 55 -8.05 4.86 -6.65
N ASN A 56 -8.20 5.16 -7.94
CA ASN A 56 -7.22 5.91 -8.76
C ASN A 56 -5.88 5.21 -9.11
N ILE A 57 -5.66 3.95 -8.78
CA ILE A 57 -4.55 3.15 -9.36
C ILE A 57 -5.14 2.10 -10.28
N LYS A 58 -4.72 2.09 -11.55
CA LYS A 58 -5.15 1.05 -12.50
C LYS A 58 -4.52 -0.28 -12.06
N PRO A 59 -5.31 -1.36 -11.89
CA PRO A 59 -4.74 -2.66 -11.55
C PRO A 59 -3.70 -3.09 -12.57
N VAL A 60 -2.50 -3.42 -12.09
CA VAL A 60 -1.47 -4.02 -12.94
C VAL A 60 -1.92 -5.44 -13.28
N THR A 61 -1.91 -5.81 -14.56
CA THR A 61 -2.36 -7.13 -15.03
C THR A 61 -1.21 -8.03 -15.50
N ALA A 62 -0.05 -7.45 -15.80
CA ALA A 62 1.13 -8.19 -16.24
C ALA A 62 1.78 -8.89 -15.04
N PHE A 63 2.02 -10.19 -15.17
CA PHE A 63 2.70 -10.95 -14.12
C PHE A 63 4.22 -10.75 -14.20
N PRO A 64 4.88 -10.38 -13.09
CA PRO A 64 6.34 -10.37 -13.00
C PRO A 64 6.89 -11.81 -13.03
N ARG A 65 8.19 -11.93 -13.35
CA ARG A 65 8.88 -13.21 -13.27
C ARG A 65 8.92 -13.72 -11.83
N SER A 66 8.75 -15.03 -11.65
CA SER A 66 8.64 -15.65 -10.33
C SER A 66 9.93 -15.59 -9.51
N ASP A 67 11.08 -15.68 -10.17
CA ASP A 67 12.40 -15.61 -9.54
C ASP A 67 12.67 -14.23 -8.94
N VAL A 68 12.35 -13.16 -9.68
CA VAL A 68 12.49 -11.77 -9.20
C VAL A 68 11.65 -11.53 -7.94
N ILE A 69 10.36 -11.92 -7.96
CA ILE A 69 9.50 -11.75 -6.79
C ILE A 69 9.92 -12.67 -5.65
N GLY A 70 10.32 -13.91 -5.95
CA GLY A 70 10.77 -14.87 -4.94
C GLY A 70 11.98 -14.37 -4.16
N TYR A 71 12.98 -13.81 -4.85
CA TYR A 71 14.13 -13.17 -4.20
C TYR A 71 13.71 -11.98 -3.33
N ALA A 72 12.84 -11.13 -3.87
CA ALA A 72 12.37 -9.93 -3.17
C ALA A 72 11.70 -10.23 -1.83
N VAL A 73 11.07 -11.41 -1.63
CA VAL A 73 10.44 -11.79 -0.35
C VAL A 73 11.45 -11.85 0.80
N SER A 74 12.58 -12.53 0.59
CA SER A 74 13.62 -12.64 1.61
C SER A 74 14.23 -11.27 1.89
N SER A 75 14.65 -10.59 0.82
CA SER A 75 15.28 -9.28 0.88
C SER A 75 14.38 -8.22 1.53
N PHE A 76 13.06 -8.31 1.31
CA PHE A 76 12.08 -7.42 1.95
C PHE A 76 12.09 -7.58 3.47
N ASN A 77 12.05 -8.81 3.97
CA ASN A 77 12.03 -9.06 5.41
C ASN A 77 13.33 -8.56 6.07
N ASP A 78 14.47 -8.82 5.44
CA ASP A 78 15.77 -8.34 5.92
C ASP A 78 15.85 -6.81 5.92
N ALA A 79 15.45 -6.17 4.82
CA ALA A 79 15.42 -4.71 4.70
C ALA A 79 14.48 -4.08 5.74
N ARG A 80 13.27 -4.63 5.92
CA ARG A 80 12.33 -4.15 6.93
C ARG A 80 12.92 -4.32 8.34
N ASN A 81 13.55 -5.45 8.63
CA ASN A 81 14.12 -5.72 9.94
C ASN A 81 15.38 -4.89 10.24
N SER A 82 16.06 -4.37 9.23
CA SER A 82 17.22 -3.48 9.38
C SER A 82 16.88 -2.10 9.98
N TYR A 83 15.63 -1.66 9.91
CA TYR A 83 15.22 -0.39 10.52
C TYR A 83 15.14 -0.50 12.04
N PRO A 84 15.73 0.44 12.80
CA PRO A 84 15.88 0.30 14.25
C PRO A 84 14.58 0.52 15.03
N THR A 85 13.62 1.27 14.48
CA THR A 85 12.38 1.60 15.19
C THR A 85 11.16 0.95 14.56
N THR A 86 10.19 0.54 15.39
CA THR A 86 8.90 0.01 14.92
C THR A 86 8.20 0.96 13.95
N PHE A 87 8.29 2.27 14.19
CA PHE A 87 7.75 3.30 13.32
C PHE A 87 8.33 3.20 11.90
N GLN A 88 9.67 3.17 11.76
CA GLN A 88 10.32 3.05 10.46
C GLN A 88 10.03 1.72 9.77
N LYS A 89 9.87 0.62 10.51
CA LYS A 89 9.45 -0.68 9.95
C LYS A 89 8.07 -0.60 9.33
N ILE A 90 7.13 0.04 10.02
CA ILE A 90 5.75 0.24 9.53
C ILE A 90 5.73 1.20 8.35
N GLU A 91 6.50 2.29 8.41
CA GLU A 91 6.61 3.24 7.31
C GLU A 91 7.18 2.56 6.05
N TYR A 92 8.22 1.74 6.20
CA TYR A 92 8.74 0.92 5.10
C TYR A 92 7.69 -0.04 4.53
N ALA A 93 6.96 -0.75 5.39
CA ALA A 93 5.90 -1.66 4.96
C ALA A 93 4.74 -0.93 4.24
N LEU A 94 4.40 0.28 4.70
CA LEU A 94 3.40 1.16 4.07
C LEU A 94 3.86 1.61 2.69
N GLN A 95 5.09 2.11 2.56
CA GLN A 95 5.63 2.51 1.26
C GLN A 95 5.76 1.31 0.31
N PHE A 96 6.14 0.14 0.82
CA PHE A 96 6.19 -1.10 0.04
C PHE A 96 4.81 -1.53 -0.47
N PHE A 97 3.77 -1.41 0.35
CA PHE A 97 2.40 -1.69 -0.06
C PHE A 97 2.00 -0.80 -1.26
N TYR A 98 2.17 0.51 -1.15
CA TYR A 98 1.82 1.44 -2.22
C TYR A 98 2.65 1.23 -3.49
N PHE A 99 3.96 1.07 -3.34
CA PHE A 99 4.86 0.74 -4.45
C PHE A 99 4.39 -0.53 -5.19
N SER A 100 3.96 -1.54 -4.43
CA SER A 100 3.54 -2.81 -5.01
C SER A 100 2.22 -2.69 -5.77
N LEU A 101 1.25 -1.92 -5.25
CA LEU A 101 -0.01 -1.65 -5.97
C LEU A 101 0.22 -0.97 -7.32
N GLU A 102 1.24 -0.10 -7.40
CA GLU A 102 1.56 0.65 -8.62
C GLU A 102 2.29 -0.18 -9.68
N ARG A 103 2.99 -1.25 -9.26
CA ARG A 103 3.92 -1.97 -10.14
C ARG A 103 3.61 -3.44 -10.36
N PHE A 104 2.78 -4.05 -9.50
CA PHE A 104 2.56 -5.48 -9.54
C PHE A 104 1.07 -5.85 -9.42
N PRO A 105 0.67 -7.02 -9.95
CA PRO A 105 -0.67 -7.57 -9.76
C PRO A 105 -0.85 -8.05 -8.31
N VAL A 106 -1.20 -7.14 -7.41
CA VAL A 106 -1.46 -7.42 -6.00
C VAL A 106 -2.86 -8.01 -5.82
N ARG A 107 -3.03 -8.95 -4.87
CA ARG A 107 -4.35 -9.44 -4.46
C ARG A 107 -5.12 -8.34 -3.71
N ASP A 108 -6.41 -8.23 -3.97
CA ASP A 108 -7.39 -7.33 -3.35
C ASP A 108 -7.70 -7.63 -1.87
N SER A 109 -6.86 -8.40 -1.21
CA SER A 109 -7.00 -8.74 0.20
C SER A 109 -5.66 -8.89 0.88
N LEU A 110 -5.54 -8.38 2.11
CA LEU A 110 -4.45 -8.72 3.02
C LEU A 110 -4.79 -10.00 3.79
N ASN A 111 -3.84 -10.90 3.93
CA ASN A 111 -4.02 -12.15 4.67
C ASN A 111 -3.58 -11.96 6.12
N TYR A 112 -4.55 -12.06 7.04
CA TYR A 112 -4.33 -12.05 8.48
C TYR A 112 -4.30 -13.48 9.02
N ILE A 113 -3.32 -13.78 9.86
CA ILE A 113 -3.20 -15.04 10.59
C ILE A 113 -2.93 -14.70 12.06
N ARG A 114 -3.61 -15.39 12.97
CA ARG A 114 -3.29 -15.45 14.39
C ARG A 114 -3.15 -16.91 14.81
N SER A 115 -1.97 -17.26 15.30
CA SER A 115 -1.67 -18.60 15.79
C SER A 115 -2.15 -18.79 17.23
N GLY A 116 -2.22 -20.05 17.68
CA GLY A 116 -2.62 -20.40 19.05
C GLY A 116 -1.71 -19.86 20.15
N ASP A 117 -0.44 -19.58 19.82
CA ASP A 117 0.54 -18.96 20.72
C ASP A 117 0.43 -17.42 20.79
N GLY A 118 -0.53 -16.83 20.05
CA GLY A 118 -0.75 -15.40 20.00
C GLY A 118 0.15 -14.64 19.01
N THR A 119 1.02 -15.33 18.27
CA THR A 119 1.73 -14.72 17.13
C THR A 119 0.74 -14.31 16.04
N ILE A 120 0.99 -13.18 15.40
CA ILE A 120 0.16 -12.70 14.29
C ILE A 120 0.98 -12.40 13.06
N GLN A 121 0.32 -12.40 11.91
CA GLN A 121 0.91 -12.00 10.65
C GLN A 121 -0.15 -11.33 9.79
N LEU A 122 0.13 -10.12 9.31
CA LEU A 122 -0.62 -9.48 8.24
C LEU A 122 0.27 -9.41 7.00
N SER A 123 -0.20 -9.93 5.87
CA SER A 123 0.62 -10.05 4.67
C SER A 123 -0.13 -9.65 3.40
N MET A 124 0.62 -9.09 2.45
CA MET A 124 0.13 -8.77 1.10
C MET A 124 0.67 -9.80 0.11
N SER A 125 -0.10 -10.13 -0.92
CA SER A 125 0.34 -11.07 -1.95
C SER A 125 0.50 -10.41 -3.31
N VAL A 126 1.67 -10.60 -3.92
CA VAL A 126 1.95 -10.25 -5.33
C VAL A 126 1.80 -11.50 -6.18
N ARG A 127 0.97 -11.44 -7.23
CA ARG A 127 0.76 -12.56 -8.16
C ARG A 127 1.92 -12.68 -9.14
N THR A 128 2.34 -13.91 -9.42
CA THR A 128 3.29 -14.26 -10.50
C THR A 128 2.63 -15.09 -11.59
N SER A 129 1.39 -15.52 -11.35
CA SER A 129 0.50 -16.12 -12.35
C SER A 129 -0.96 -15.99 -11.89
N ARG A 130 -1.90 -16.59 -12.64
CA ARG A 130 -3.32 -16.64 -12.25
C ARG A 130 -3.56 -17.42 -10.94
N SER A 131 -2.72 -18.40 -10.64
CA SER A 131 -2.86 -19.31 -9.48
C SER A 131 -1.77 -19.15 -8.44
N SER A 132 -0.63 -18.53 -8.79
CA SER A 132 0.54 -18.42 -7.93
C SER A 132 0.87 -16.98 -7.55
N GLY A 133 1.61 -16.84 -6.46
CA GLY A 133 2.12 -15.57 -5.96
C GLY A 133 2.95 -15.76 -4.71
N TYR A 134 3.55 -14.66 -4.27
CA TYR A 134 4.39 -14.61 -3.08
C TYR A 134 3.77 -13.67 -2.05
N SER A 135 4.00 -13.97 -0.76
CA SER A 135 3.44 -13.22 0.36
C SER A 135 4.52 -12.44 1.09
N PHE A 136 4.26 -11.16 1.34
CA PHE A 136 5.16 -10.23 2.03
C PHE A 136 4.53 -9.84 3.36
N VAL A 137 5.26 -10.03 4.47
CA VAL A 137 4.75 -9.75 5.82
C VAL A 137 4.81 -8.26 6.09
N LEU A 138 3.68 -7.59 6.15
CA LEU A 138 3.64 -6.14 6.42
C LEU A 138 3.67 -5.83 7.91
N ALA A 139 3.05 -6.68 8.74
CA ALA A 139 3.05 -6.55 10.19
C ALA A 139 3.05 -7.94 10.85
N ASP A 140 3.75 -8.09 11.98
CA ASP A 140 3.89 -9.36 12.72
C ASP A 140 3.54 -9.25 14.21
N ASN A 141 3.02 -8.09 14.64
CA ASN A 141 2.50 -7.90 15.98
C ASN A 141 1.35 -6.91 16.00
N GLU A 142 0.57 -6.96 17.08
CA GLU A 142 -0.67 -6.20 17.28
C GLU A 142 -0.51 -4.69 17.11
N SER A 143 0.61 -4.13 17.59
CA SER A 143 0.87 -2.69 17.48
C SER A 143 1.10 -2.29 16.03
N GLN A 144 1.95 -3.04 15.33
CA GLN A 144 2.22 -2.81 13.91
C GLN A 144 0.97 -2.98 13.05
N LEU A 145 0.15 -4.00 13.31
CA LEU A 145 -1.08 -4.22 12.55
C LEU A 145 -2.01 -3.02 12.67
N ARG A 146 -2.31 -2.56 13.90
CA ARG A 146 -3.22 -1.43 14.12
C ARG A 146 -2.70 -0.16 13.47
N GLN A 147 -1.42 0.14 13.66
CA GLN A 147 -0.79 1.33 13.08
C GLN A 147 -0.76 1.27 11.55
N LEU A 148 -0.44 0.12 10.96
CA LEU A 148 -0.42 -0.06 9.51
C LEU A 148 -1.82 0.10 8.91
N VAL A 149 -2.83 -0.57 9.46
CA VAL A 149 -4.22 -0.45 8.97
C VAL A 149 -4.71 0.99 9.08
N ALA A 150 -4.47 1.66 10.21
CA ALA A 150 -4.83 3.06 10.39
C ALA A 150 -4.12 3.98 9.37
N ASN A 151 -2.83 3.74 9.11
CA ASN A 151 -2.07 4.52 8.13
C ASN A 151 -2.51 4.26 6.68
N LEU A 152 -2.89 3.03 6.33
CA LEU A 152 -3.44 2.70 5.02
C LEU A 152 -4.78 3.42 4.78
N GLN A 153 -5.57 3.59 5.84
CA GLN A 153 -6.84 4.34 5.82
C GLN A 153 -6.67 5.87 5.94
N ASN A 154 -5.48 6.36 6.26
CA ASN A 154 -5.23 7.77 6.48
C ASN A 154 -4.92 8.48 5.15
N PRO A 155 -5.76 9.43 4.69
CA PRO A 155 -5.48 10.19 3.47
C PRO A 155 -4.19 11.00 3.59
N HIS A 156 -3.80 11.40 4.79
CA HIS A 156 -2.60 12.21 5.03
C HIS A 156 -1.34 11.37 5.33
N ALA A 157 -1.41 10.03 5.24
CA ALA A 157 -0.22 9.20 5.37
C ALA A 157 0.69 9.47 4.17
N ALA A 158 1.69 10.32 4.38
CA ALA A 158 2.58 10.75 3.31
C ALA A 158 3.25 9.54 2.63
N ARG A 159 3.22 9.52 1.29
CA ARG A 159 4.10 8.66 0.50
C ARG A 159 5.52 9.19 0.63
N ALA A 160 6.24 8.69 1.62
CA ALA A 160 7.62 9.06 1.87
C ALA A 160 8.50 8.42 0.78
N THR A 161 8.91 9.25 -0.19
CA THR A 161 9.66 8.81 -1.39
C THR A 161 11.06 8.30 -1.08
N ASN A 162 11.59 8.58 0.12
CA ASN A 162 12.91 8.15 0.57
C ASN A 162 13.06 6.61 0.64
N TYR A 163 11.97 5.87 0.84
CA TYR A 163 12.01 4.40 0.88
C TYR A 163 11.93 3.75 -0.51
N TYR A 164 11.35 4.45 -1.51
CA TYR A 164 11.06 3.89 -2.84
C TYR A 164 12.32 3.35 -3.52
N ARG A 165 13.45 4.05 -3.42
CA ARG A 165 14.73 3.60 -4.01
C ARG A 165 15.20 2.27 -3.40
N ASN A 166 15.02 2.09 -2.09
CA ASN A 166 15.42 0.86 -1.41
C ASN A 166 14.46 -0.29 -1.75
N ILE A 167 13.16 0.02 -1.88
CA ILE A 167 12.15 -0.95 -2.31
C ILE A 167 12.40 -1.40 -3.75
N GLU A 168 12.69 -0.47 -4.66
CA GLU A 168 12.98 -0.78 -6.06
C GLU A 168 14.17 -1.73 -6.22
N LYS A 169 15.21 -1.55 -5.39
CA LYS A 169 16.37 -2.46 -5.36
C LYS A 169 16.03 -3.89 -4.95
N LEU A 170 14.92 -4.13 -4.24
CA LEU A 170 14.50 -5.50 -3.91
C LEU A 170 14.17 -6.33 -5.15
N PHE A 171 13.80 -5.64 -6.23
CA PHE A 171 13.34 -6.23 -7.49
C PHE A 171 14.32 -6.00 -8.65
N ALA A 172 15.48 -5.39 -8.36
CA ALA A 172 16.55 -5.24 -9.32
C ALA A 172 17.41 -6.52 -9.30
N ASP A 173 17.64 -7.08 -10.48
CA ASP A 173 18.47 -8.28 -10.70
C ASP A 173 19.91 -8.12 -10.17
#